data_AF-A0A495YBU4-F1
#
_entry.id   AF-A0A495YBU4-F1
#
_cell.length_a   1.000
_cell.length_b   1.000
_cell.length_c   1.000
_cell.angle_alpha   90.00
_cell.angle_beta   90.00
_cell.angle_gamma   90.00
#
_symmetry.space_group_name_H-M   'P 1'
#
loop_
_entity.id
_entity.type
_entity.pdbx_description
1 polymer ?
#
loop_
_entity_poly.entity_id
_entity_poly.type
_entity_poly.pdbx_seq_one_letter_code
_entity_poly.pdbx_strand_id
1 'polypeptide(L)'
;MTTHITIEFTEHAAETIGEQTSTSFSYDQGAHVPQPGDFVELEHSPQTFLVIGRVFSLKANYSSVKLVLDLPPSDDQDFGPAH
;
A
#
# COMPACT_ATOMS: atom_id res chain seq x y z
N MET A 1 -17.85 -3.26 -13.41
CA MET A 1 -17.67 -2.11 -12.48
C MET A 1 -16.17 -1.95 -12.22
N THR A 2 -15.55 -0.87 -12.67
CA THR A 2 -14.11 -0.67 -12.50
C THR A 2 -13.80 -0.23 -11.07
N THR A 3 -12.78 -0.84 -10.43
CA THR A 3 -12.31 -0.37 -9.13
C THR A 3 -11.04 0.43 -9.31
N HIS A 4 -11.05 1.67 -8.82
CA HIS A 4 -9.89 2.56 -8.86
C HIS A 4 -9.07 2.37 -7.59
N ILE A 5 -7.81 1.98 -7.72
CA ILE A 5 -6.88 1.90 -6.58
C ILE A 5 -6.02 3.14 -6.57
N THR A 6 -5.91 3.80 -5.42
CA THR A 6 -4.98 4.88 -5.14
C THR A 6 -3.96 4.41 -4.11
N ILE A 7 -2.68 4.61 -4.39
CA ILE A 7 -1.60 4.36 -3.43
C ILE A 7 -1.26 5.67 -2.72
N GLU A 8 -1.14 5.60 -1.40
CA GLU A 8 -0.65 6.68 -0.54
C GLU A 8 0.48 6.11 0.33
N PHE A 9 1.64 6.76 0.30
CA PHE A 9 2.77 6.39 1.15
C PHE A 9 2.67 7.14 2.48
N THR A 10 3.13 6.51 3.56
CA THR A 10 3.49 7.23 4.78
C THR A 10 4.62 8.22 4.50
N GLU A 11 4.79 9.22 5.38
CA GLU A 11 5.89 10.18 5.27
C GLU A 11 7.25 9.46 5.21
N HIS A 12 7.46 8.49 6.09
CA HIS A 12 8.67 7.66 6.14
C HIS A 12 8.92 6.86 4.84
N ALA A 13 7.89 6.23 4.27
CA ALA A 13 8.02 5.52 3.00
C ALA A 13 8.24 6.47 1.83
N ALA A 14 7.58 7.64 1.83
CA ALA A 14 7.72 8.66 0.79
C ALA A 14 9.16 9.22 0.73
N GLU A 15 9.80 9.42 1.87
CA GLU A 15 11.22 9.84 1.95
C GLU A 15 12.16 8.84 1.29
N THR A 16 11.84 7.54 1.37
CA THR A 16 12.71 6.46 0.87
C THR A 16 12.65 6.32 -0.65
N ILE A 17 11.48 6.54 -1.25
CA ILE A 17 11.32 6.47 -2.72
C ILE A 17 11.67 7.78 -3.43
N GLY A 18 11.78 8.89 -2.69
CA GLY A 18 12.08 10.20 -3.28
C GLY A 18 11.01 10.73 -4.25
N GLU A 19 9.84 10.08 -4.31
CA GLU A 19 8.74 10.39 -5.22
C GLU A 19 7.42 10.53 -4.46
N GLN A 20 6.73 11.65 -4.68
CA GLN A 20 5.31 11.80 -4.36
C GLN A 20 4.46 11.23 -5.49
N THR A 21 4.47 9.92 -5.69
CA THR A 21 3.65 9.31 -6.73
C THR A 21 2.41 8.68 -6.12
N SER A 22 1.33 9.48 -6.05
CA SER A 22 -0.01 8.93 -5.95
C SER A 22 -0.31 8.15 -7.23
N THR A 23 0.00 6.86 -7.24
CA THR A 23 -0.28 5.99 -8.38
C THR A 23 -1.75 5.58 -8.34
N SER A 24 -2.47 5.85 -9.43
CA SER A 24 -3.86 5.40 -9.60
C SER A 24 -3.96 4.43 -10.76
N PHE A 25 -4.51 3.25 -10.50
CA PHE A 25 -4.71 2.22 -11.52
C PHE A 25 -6.09 1.57 -11.37
N SER A 26 -6.59 1.07 -12.48
CA SER A 26 -7.96 0.55 -12.60
C SER A 26 -7.90 -0.95 -12.84
N TYR A 27 -8.59 -1.73 -12.01
CA TYR A 27 -8.77 -3.17 -12.25
C TYR A 27 -10.19 -3.50 -12.67
N ASP A 28 -10.30 -4.59 -13.44
CA ASP A 28 -11.53 -5.32 -13.67
C ASP A 28 -12.09 -5.90 -12.36
N GLN A 29 -13.40 -6.15 -12.32
CA GLN A 29 -14.03 -6.74 -11.13
C GLN A 29 -13.42 -8.11 -10.83
N GLY A 30 -12.97 -8.29 -9.58
CA GLY A 30 -12.46 -9.57 -9.08
C GLY A 30 -10.96 -9.58 -8.80
N ALA A 31 -10.22 -8.50 -9.07
CA ALA A 31 -8.83 -8.38 -8.65
C ALA A 31 -8.72 -8.46 -7.11
N HIS A 32 -7.79 -9.29 -6.63
CA HIS A 32 -7.47 -9.39 -5.21
C HIS A 32 -6.80 -8.09 -4.76
N VAL A 33 -7.56 -7.23 -4.11
CA VAL A 33 -7.03 -5.99 -3.54
C VAL A 33 -6.24 -6.34 -2.27
N PRO A 34 -4.98 -5.90 -2.15
CA PRO A 34 -4.16 -6.14 -0.96
C PRO A 34 -4.87 -5.76 0.34
N GLN A 35 -4.62 -6.53 1.39
CA GLN A 35 -5.11 -6.31 2.74
C GLN A 35 -4.01 -5.74 3.62
N PRO A 36 -4.35 -5.06 4.73
CA PRO A 36 -3.36 -4.74 5.76
C PRO A 36 -2.58 -5.98 6.20
N GLY A 37 -1.25 -5.91 6.19
CA GLY A 37 -0.34 -7.03 6.46
C GLY A 37 0.25 -7.67 5.20
N ASP A 38 -0.34 -7.43 4.02
CA ASP A 38 0.25 -7.89 2.76
C ASP A 38 1.45 -7.02 2.37
N PHE A 39 2.39 -7.62 1.65
CA PHE A 39 3.51 -6.93 1.03
C PHE A 39 3.22 -6.68 -0.45
N VAL A 40 3.61 -5.51 -0.95
CA VAL A 40 3.40 -5.11 -2.34
C VAL A 40 4.71 -4.61 -2.97
N GLU A 41 4.92 -5.00 -4.22
CA GLU A 41 6.01 -4.51 -5.06
C GLU A 41 5.43 -3.58 -6.12
N LEU A 42 6.12 -2.48 -6.42
CA LEU A 42 5.68 -1.49 -7.41
C LEU A 42 6.60 -1.57 -8.63
N GLU A 43 6.05 -1.55 -9.84
CA GLU A 43 6.81 -1.77 -11.09
C GLU A 43 8.01 -0.82 -11.26
N HIS A 44 7.92 0.40 -10.72
CA HIS A 44 8.96 1.43 -10.82
C HIS A 44 9.79 1.61 -9.55
N SER A 45 9.63 0.73 -8.55
CA SER A 45 10.40 0.78 -7.31
C SER A 45 11.03 -0.57 -6.98
N PRO A 46 12.34 -0.63 -6.70
CA PRO A 46 12.97 -1.85 -6.19
C PRO A 46 12.60 -2.15 -4.72
N GLN A 47 11.84 -1.25 -4.06
CA GLN A 47 11.44 -1.36 -2.68
C GLN A 47 10.12 -2.15 -2.55
N THR A 48 10.09 -3.10 -1.62
CA THR A 48 8.84 -3.73 -1.15
C THR A 48 8.19 -2.87 -0.08
N PHE A 49 6.87 -2.71 -0.11
CA PHE A 49 6.11 -1.97 0.88
C PHE A 49 5.15 -2.86 1.64
N LEU A 50 4.90 -2.53 2.91
CA LEU A 50 3.88 -3.15 3.74
C LEU A 50 2.58 -2.34 3.60
N VAL A 51 1.47 -3.03 3.33
CA VAL A 51 0.14 -2.42 3.42
C VAL A 51 -0.21 -2.26 4.89
N ILE A 52 -0.27 -1.02 5.39
CA ILE A 52 -0.63 -0.73 6.78
C ILE A 52 -2.11 -0.33 6.92
N GLY A 53 -2.76 0.04 5.82
CA GLY A 53 -4.13 0.51 5.83
C GLY A 53 -4.83 0.39 4.49
N ARG A 54 -6.16 0.26 4.55
CA ARG A 54 -7.02 0.24 3.36
C ARG A 54 -8.33 0.96 3.63
N VAL A 55 -8.74 1.82 2.70
CA VAL A 55 -9.99 2.57 2.77
C VAL A 55 -10.81 2.34 1.51
N PHE A 56 -12.04 1.83 1.66
CA PHE A 56 -13.00 1.70 0.55
C PHE A 56 -13.89 2.93 0.47
N SER A 57 -14.04 3.48 -0.72
CA SER A 57 -15.05 4.51 -1.03
C SER A 57 -16.08 3.93 -2.00
N LEU A 58 -17.32 3.83 -1.54
CA LEU A 58 -18.44 3.29 -2.31
C LEU A 58 -19.45 4.39 -2.63
N LYS A 59 -19.71 4.60 -3.93
CA LYS A 59 -20.78 5.46 -4.46
C LYS A 59 -21.61 4.64 -5.45
N ALA A 60 -22.82 5.12 -5.75
CA ALA A 60 -23.83 4.37 -6.52
C ALA A 60 -23.32 3.71 -7.82
N ASN A 61 -22.29 4.26 -8.48
CA ASN A 61 -21.70 3.70 -9.70
C ASN A 61 -20.15 3.68 -9.68
N TYR A 62 -19.53 3.81 -8.50
CA TYR A 62 -18.09 3.97 -8.39
C TYR A 62 -17.58 3.34 -7.10
N SER A 63 -16.56 2.48 -7.24
CA SER A 63 -15.78 1.97 -6.13
C SER A 63 -14.33 2.40 -6.30
N SER A 64 -13.76 2.98 -5.24
CA SER A 64 -12.31 3.13 -5.14
C SER A 64 -11.78 2.56 -3.85
N VAL A 65 -10.51 2.20 -3.89
CA VAL A 65 -9.73 1.75 -2.75
C VAL A 65 -8.52 2.63 -2.63
N LYS A 66 -8.26 3.14 -1.42
CA LYS A 66 -6.96 3.71 -1.08
C LYS A 66 -6.17 2.68 -0.28
N LEU A 67 -4.96 2.37 -0.73
CA LEU A 67 -3.98 1.60 0.02
C LEU A 67 -2.98 2.57 0.66
N VAL A 68 -2.73 2.38 1.95
CA VAL A 68 -1.70 3.10 2.69
C VAL A 68 -0.51 2.18 2.84
N LEU A 69 0.62 2.57 2.28
CA LEU A 69 1.85 1.81 2.21
C LEU A 69 2.92 2.42 3.11
N ASP A 70 3.61 1.58 3.87
CA ASP A 70 4.79 1.94 4.65
C ASP A 70 5.98 1.04 4.29
N LEU A 71 7.16 1.35 4.81
CA LEU A 71 8.28 0.43 4.75
C LEU A 71 8.02 -0.78 5.64
N PRO A 72 8.46 -1.98 5.23
CA PRO A 72 8.46 -3.14 6.11
C PRO A 72 9.28 -2.83 7.38
N PRO A 73 8.94 -3.44 8.52
CA PRO A 73 9.80 -3.35 9.69
C PRO A 73 11.20 -3.85 9.33
N SER A 74 12.25 -3.09 9.67
CA SER A 74 13.62 -3.58 9.56
C SER A 74 13.77 -4.79 10.48
N ASP A 75 14.44 -5.85 9.99
CA ASP A 75 14.79 -7.03 10.80
C ASP A 75 15.64 -6.69 12.05
N ASP A 76 16.10 -5.44 12.18
CA ASP A 76 16.72 -4.87 13.38
C ASP A 76 15.74 -4.58 14.52
N GLN A 77 14.50 -5.10 14.48
CA GLN A 77 13.76 -5.32 15.71
C GLN A 77 14.43 -6.45 16.51
N ASP A 78 15.47 -6.04 17.23
CA ASP A 78 16.02 -6.68 18.42
C ASP A 78 14.85 -7.26 19.22
N PHE A 79 14.64 -8.58 19.09
CA PHE A 79 13.95 -9.38 20.09
C PHE A 79 14.80 -9.28 21.34
N GLY A 80 14.64 -8.18 22.08
CA GLY A 80 15.31 -7.98 23.35
C GLY A 80 15.15 -9.25 24.18
N PRO A 81 16.23 -9.74 24.82
CA PRO A 81 16.20 -11.04 25.45
C PRO A 81 15.07 -11.04 26.48
N ALA A 82 14.09 -11.92 26.29
CA ALA A 82 13.10 -12.19 27.31
C ALA A 82 13.84 -12.70 28.55
N HIS A 83 13.87 -11.89 29.60
CA HIS A 83 14.50 -12.21 30.88
C HIS A 83 13.44 -12.31 31.98
#